data_AF-A0A7S1RP23-F1
#
_entry.id   AF-A0A7S1RP23-F1
#
_cell.length_a   1.000
_cell.length_b   1.000
_cell.length_c   1.000
_cell.angle_alpha   90.00
_cell.angle_beta   90.00
_cell.angle_gamma   90.00
#
_symmetry.space_group_name_H-M   'P 1'
#
loop_
_entity.id
_entity.type
_entity.pdbx_description
1 polymer ?
#
loop_
_entity_poly.entity_id
_entity_poly.type
_entity_poly.pdbx_seq_one_letter_code
_entity_poly.pdbx_strand_id
1 'polypeptide(L)'
;GRIKVMKRIVHDDGMDQYRLTPMELRKKFDAMGADAVFVFQLRNPVHNGHALLMQDTAAKLKAKGFKKPVLWLSPLGGWTKDDDVPLKTRMDQHHAIIKNGVFGETPVVLAIFPSPMLYAGP
;
A
#
# COMPACT_ATOMS: atom_id res chain seq x y z
N GLY A 1 -4.57 28.80 5.07
CA GLY A 1 -5.68 29.43 4.32
C GLY A 1 -6.64 28.37 3.80
N ARG A 2 -7.79 28.76 3.23
CA ARG A 2 -8.74 27.83 2.60
C ARG A 2 -8.18 27.37 1.24
N ILE A 3 -8.05 26.06 1.04
CA ILE A 3 -7.56 25.48 -0.22
C ILE A 3 -8.75 24.86 -0.97
N LYS A 4 -8.87 25.19 -2.26
CA LYS A 4 -9.81 24.53 -3.19
C LYS A 4 -9.00 23.95 -4.35
N VAL A 5 -8.95 22.63 -4.43
CA VAL A 5 -8.33 21.93 -5.55
C VAL A 5 -9.33 21.89 -6.71
N MET A 6 -8.91 22.35 -7.89
CA MET A 6 -9.82 22.57 -9.03
C MET A 6 -10.06 21.31 -9.85
N LYS A 7 -9.01 20.54 -10.10
CA LYS A 7 -9.04 19.30 -10.87
C LYS A 7 -8.38 18.19 -10.06
N ARG A 8 -8.76 16.94 -10.31
CA ARG A 8 -8.05 15.79 -9.76
C ARG A 8 -6.58 15.84 -10.21
N ILE A 9 -5.68 15.58 -9.27
CA ILE A 9 -4.26 15.47 -9.56
C ILE A 9 -4.00 14.13 -10.25
N VAL A 10 -3.29 14.18 -11.37
CA VAL A 10 -2.75 13.05 -12.12
C VAL A 10 -1.27 13.35 -12.39
N HIS A 11 -0.47 12.30 -12.50
CA HIS A 11 0.97 12.42 -12.69
C HIS A 11 1.43 11.99 -14.08
N ASP A 12 0.58 11.28 -14.85
CA ASP A 12 0.83 10.82 -16.20
C ASP A 12 2.13 9.98 -16.34
N ASP A 13 2.47 9.25 -15.27
CA ASP A 13 3.69 8.44 -15.16
C ASP A 13 3.42 6.93 -15.30
N GLY A 14 2.20 6.57 -15.72
CA GLY A 14 1.74 5.19 -15.85
C GLY A 14 1.39 4.49 -14.54
N MET A 15 1.33 5.21 -13.41
CA MET A 15 0.99 4.66 -12.09
C MET A 15 -0.23 5.31 -11.44
N ASP A 16 -0.96 6.18 -12.13
CA ASP A 16 -2.14 6.87 -11.58
C ASP A 16 -3.27 5.93 -11.15
N GLN A 17 -3.38 4.75 -11.77
CA GLN A 17 -4.29 3.67 -11.36
C GLN A 17 -4.03 3.14 -9.95
N TYR A 18 -2.82 3.34 -9.41
CA TYR A 18 -2.47 2.99 -8.03
C TYR A 18 -2.68 4.14 -7.05
N ARG A 19 -2.91 5.37 -7.53
CA ARG A 19 -3.13 6.57 -6.70
C ARG A 19 -4.60 6.72 -6.35
N LEU A 20 -5.07 5.77 -5.53
CA LEU A 20 -6.44 5.73 -5.04
C LEU A 20 -6.63 6.75 -3.91
N THR A 21 -7.73 7.51 -3.99
CA THR A 21 -8.18 8.36 -2.89
C THR A 21 -8.67 7.50 -1.71
N PRO A 22 -8.73 8.05 -0.49
CA PRO A 22 -9.31 7.33 0.65
C PRO A 22 -10.71 6.80 0.40
N MET A 23 -11.55 7.52 -0.36
CA MET A 23 -12.89 7.08 -0.72
C MET A 23 -12.87 5.90 -1.71
N GLU A 24 -11.97 5.91 -2.69
CA GLU A 24 -11.82 4.79 -3.64
C GLU A 24 -11.26 3.55 -2.95
N LEU A 25 -10.30 3.71 -2.03
CA LEU A 25 -9.80 2.61 -1.20
C LEU A 25 -10.91 2.00 -0.36
N ARG A 26 -11.71 2.82 0.35
CA ARG A 26 -12.86 2.34 1.12
C ARG A 26 -13.82 1.53 0.26
N LYS A 27 -14.25 2.09 -0.89
CA LYS A 27 -15.11 1.38 -1.85
C LYS A 27 -14.50 0.06 -2.32
N LYS A 28 -13.19 0.03 -2.55
CA LYS A 28 -12.47 -1.18 -2.96
C LYS A 28 -12.48 -2.25 -1.87
N PHE A 29 -12.22 -1.88 -0.61
CA PHE A 29 -12.28 -2.82 0.52
C PHE A 29 -13.71 -3.33 0.77
N ASP A 30 -14.71 -2.45 0.69
CA ASP A 30 -16.12 -2.81 0.83
C ASP A 30 -16.55 -3.78 -0.28
N ALA A 31 -16.18 -3.52 -1.54
CA ALA A 31 -16.45 -4.40 -2.68
C ALA A 31 -15.74 -5.76 -2.57
N MET A 32 -14.58 -5.79 -1.90
CA MET A 32 -13.89 -7.03 -1.57
C MET A 32 -14.55 -7.77 -0.39
N GLY A 33 -15.50 -7.18 0.33
CA GLY A 33 -16.08 -7.76 1.55
C GLY A 33 -15.05 -7.91 2.68
N ALA A 34 -14.09 -6.99 2.77
CA ALA A 34 -13.09 -6.99 3.82
C ALA A 34 -13.76 -6.74 5.18
N ASP A 35 -13.53 -7.61 6.16
CA ASP A 35 -14.01 -7.43 7.54
C ASP A 35 -12.93 -6.85 8.47
N ALA A 36 -11.68 -6.86 8.01
CA ALA A 36 -10.58 -6.09 8.56
C ALA A 36 -9.67 -5.62 7.43
N VAL A 37 -9.16 -4.39 7.54
CA VAL A 37 -8.10 -3.87 6.68
C VAL A 37 -6.91 -3.56 7.57
N PHE A 38 -5.75 -4.08 7.21
CA PHE A 38 -4.49 -3.73 7.87
C PHE A 38 -3.52 -3.17 6.84
N VAL A 39 -2.72 -2.20 7.27
CA VAL A 39 -1.92 -1.37 6.38
C VAL A 39 -0.45 -1.58 6.68
N PHE A 40 0.35 -1.72 5.62
CA PHE A 40 1.81 -1.71 5.73
C PHE A 40 2.37 -0.53 4.94
N GLN A 41 2.78 0.51 5.66
CA GLN A 41 3.46 1.67 5.09
C GLN A 41 4.91 1.33 4.81
N LEU A 42 5.40 1.65 3.61
CA LEU A 42 6.78 1.41 3.22
C LEU A 42 7.29 2.43 2.20
N ARG A 43 8.60 2.65 2.21
CA ARG A 43 9.32 3.41 1.16
C ARG A 43 10.43 2.59 0.48
N ASN A 44 10.64 1.35 0.93
CA ASN A 44 11.72 0.47 0.50
C ASN A 44 11.17 -0.74 -0.27
N PRO A 45 12.00 -1.48 -1.04
CA PRO A 45 11.64 -2.82 -1.51
C PRO A 45 11.21 -3.75 -0.37
N VAL A 46 10.29 -4.67 -0.66
CA VAL A 46 9.82 -5.66 0.32
C VAL A 46 10.74 -6.88 0.31
N HIS A 47 11.39 -7.15 1.45
CA HIS A 47 12.08 -8.41 1.73
C HIS A 47 11.27 -9.26 2.72
N ASN A 48 11.72 -10.49 2.99
CA ASN A 48 10.97 -11.45 3.81
C ASN A 48 10.77 -11.02 5.28
N GLY A 49 11.64 -10.17 5.84
CA GLY A 49 11.38 -9.54 7.13
C GLY A 49 10.09 -8.67 7.16
N HIS A 50 9.84 -7.88 6.12
CA HIS A 50 8.56 -7.15 5.98
C HIS A 50 7.40 -8.12 5.74
N ALA A 51 7.61 -9.14 4.90
CA ALA A 51 6.60 -10.16 4.62
C ALA A 51 6.16 -10.89 5.88
N LEU A 52 7.11 -11.24 6.77
CA LEU A 52 6.84 -11.89 8.04
C LEU A 52 5.89 -11.06 8.90
N LEU A 53 6.12 -9.74 9.03
CA LEU A 53 5.23 -8.86 9.80
C LEU A 53 3.82 -8.82 9.21
N MET A 54 3.71 -8.74 7.88
CA MET A 54 2.41 -8.72 7.19
C MET A 54 1.66 -10.04 7.32
N GLN A 55 2.35 -11.18 7.14
CA GLN A 55 1.78 -12.52 7.27
C GLN A 55 1.34 -12.81 8.71
N ASP A 56 2.19 -12.50 9.69
CA ASP A 56 1.87 -12.69 11.11
C ASP A 56 0.69 -11.81 11.54
N THR A 57 0.61 -10.56 11.03
CA THR A 57 -0.56 -9.70 11.25
C THR A 57 -1.83 -10.33 10.68
N ALA A 58 -1.79 -10.85 9.46
CA ALA A 58 -2.93 -11.55 8.86
C ALA A 58 -3.35 -12.77 9.69
N ALA A 59 -2.39 -13.58 10.16
CA ALA A 59 -2.65 -14.73 11.02
C ALA A 59 -3.29 -14.33 12.36
N LYS A 60 -2.79 -13.26 13.00
CA LYS A 60 -3.36 -12.71 14.23
C LYS A 60 -4.77 -12.19 14.05
N LEU A 61 -5.08 -11.55 12.93
CA LEU A 61 -6.45 -11.12 12.62
C LEU A 61 -7.38 -12.32 12.42
N LYS A 62 -6.94 -13.36 11.69
CA LYS A 62 -7.70 -14.61 11.57
C LYS A 62 -7.96 -15.27 12.92
N ALA A 63 -6.95 -15.33 13.79
CA ALA A 63 -7.09 -15.87 15.15
C ALA A 63 -8.06 -15.06 16.03
N LYS A 64 -8.22 -13.74 15.78
CA LYS A 64 -9.22 -12.89 16.43
C LYS A 64 -10.65 -13.07 15.89
N GLY A 65 -10.84 -13.88 14.84
CA GLY A 65 -12.14 -14.20 14.28
C GLY A 65 -12.47 -13.52 12.95
N PHE A 66 -11.63 -12.61 12.47
CA PHE A 66 -11.78 -12.00 11.14
C PHE A 66 -11.62 -13.07 10.05
N LYS A 67 -12.56 -13.13 9.12
CA LYS A 67 -12.64 -14.10 8.03
C LYS A 67 -11.94 -13.61 6.77
N LYS A 68 -11.94 -12.30 6.51
CA LYS A 68 -11.37 -11.72 5.29
C LYS A 68 -10.50 -10.48 5.59
N PRO A 69 -9.39 -10.65 6.34
CA PRO A 69 -8.44 -9.57 6.51
C PRO A 69 -7.74 -9.26 5.18
N VAL A 70 -7.76 -7.99 4.77
CA VAL A 70 -7.13 -7.52 3.52
C VAL A 70 -5.92 -6.65 3.85
N LEU A 71 -4.79 -6.95 3.22
CA LEU A 71 -3.57 -6.14 3.29
C LEU A 71 -3.69 -4.95 2.32
N TRP A 72 -3.56 -3.74 2.83
CA TRP A 72 -3.17 -2.59 2.02
C TRP A 72 -1.65 -2.45 2.06
N LEU A 73 -0.98 -2.85 0.98
CA LEU A 73 0.43 -2.57 0.76
C LEU A 73 0.55 -1.14 0.24
N SER A 74 1.06 -0.24 1.08
CA SER A 74 0.97 1.22 0.91
C SER A 74 2.33 1.87 0.66
N PRO A 75 2.95 1.69 -0.53
CA PRO A 75 4.19 2.35 -0.85
C PRO A 75 4.01 3.87 -0.91
N LEU A 76 4.91 4.61 -0.27
CA LEU A 76 4.98 6.06 -0.43
C LEU A 76 5.45 6.41 -1.85
N GLY A 77 4.77 7.36 -2.49
CA GLY A 77 5.06 7.81 -3.85
C GLY A 77 5.18 9.32 -4.03
N GLY A 78 5.19 10.10 -2.95
CA GLY A 78 5.69 11.48 -3.00
C GLY A 78 7.22 11.53 -3.03
N TRP A 79 7.78 12.71 -2.74
CA TRP A 79 9.24 12.90 -2.69
C TRP A 79 9.92 11.93 -1.71
N THR A 80 11.08 11.42 -2.12
CA THR A 80 12.02 10.62 -1.34
C THR A 80 13.44 11.14 -1.58
N LYS A 81 14.36 10.92 -0.64
CA LYS A 81 15.78 11.28 -0.77
C LYS A 81 16.46 10.51 -1.91
N ASP A 82 17.56 11.05 -2.43
CA ASP A 82 18.17 10.63 -3.69
C ASP A 82 18.72 9.19 -3.70
N ASP A 83 19.09 8.64 -2.54
CA ASP A 83 19.60 7.28 -2.41
C ASP A 83 18.50 6.22 -2.16
N ASP A 84 17.23 6.62 -2.02
CA ASP A 84 16.12 5.67 -1.94
C ASP A 84 15.78 5.11 -3.35
N VAL A 85 15.36 3.84 -3.40
CA VAL A 85 14.98 3.19 -4.66
C VAL A 85 13.78 3.93 -5.30
N PRO A 86 13.85 4.29 -6.60
CA PRO A 86 12.77 5.00 -7.28
C PRO A 86 11.42 4.28 -7.19
N LEU A 87 10.34 5.06 -7.15
CA LEU A 87 8.98 4.54 -7.00
C LEU A 87 8.64 3.47 -8.05
N LYS A 88 8.96 3.72 -9.33
CA LYS A 88 8.69 2.76 -10.41
C LYS A 88 9.33 1.40 -10.14
N THR A 89 10.61 1.38 -9.78
CA THR A 89 11.35 0.15 -9.45
C THR A 89 10.75 -0.56 -8.24
N ARG A 90 10.32 0.19 -7.21
CA ARG A 90 9.63 -0.39 -6.05
C ARG A 90 8.30 -1.01 -6.43
N MET A 91 7.50 -0.33 -7.26
CA MET A 91 6.22 -0.86 -7.75
C MET A 91 6.42 -2.15 -8.55
N ASP A 92 7.40 -2.20 -9.46
CA ASP A 92 7.77 -3.40 -10.22
C ASP A 92 8.16 -4.56 -9.27
N GLN A 93 8.95 -4.26 -8.23
CA GLN A 93 9.33 -5.23 -7.20
C GLN A 93 8.14 -5.70 -6.34
N HIS A 94 7.23 -4.80 -5.97
CA HIS A 94 6.02 -5.13 -5.21
C HIS A 94 5.07 -6.00 -6.03
N HIS A 95 4.94 -5.75 -7.33
CA HIS A 95 4.20 -6.65 -8.22
C HIS A 95 4.82 -8.04 -8.27
N ALA A 96 6.15 -8.14 -8.36
CA ALA A 96 6.84 -9.43 -8.39
C ALA A 96 6.57 -10.27 -7.13
N ILE A 97 6.63 -9.68 -5.93
CA ILE A 97 6.37 -10.43 -4.69
C ILE A 97 4.91 -10.85 -4.53
N ILE A 98 3.95 -10.03 -5.00
CA ILE A 98 2.53 -10.38 -4.99
C ILE A 98 2.31 -11.55 -5.96
N LYS A 99 2.88 -11.46 -7.17
CA LYS A 99 2.80 -12.52 -8.18
C LYS A 99 3.42 -13.84 -7.72
N ASN A 100 4.50 -13.78 -6.94
CA ASN A 100 5.17 -14.95 -6.40
C ASN A 100 4.48 -15.56 -5.17
N GLY A 101 3.30 -15.06 -4.78
CA GLY A 101 2.51 -15.65 -3.69
C GLY A 101 3.11 -15.46 -2.31
N VAL A 102 3.97 -14.45 -2.12
CA VAL A 102 4.65 -14.19 -0.83
C VAL A 102 3.65 -14.00 0.32
N PHE A 103 2.46 -13.48 0.06
CA PHE A 103 1.43 -13.24 1.10
C PHE A 103 0.44 -14.41 1.28
N GLY A 104 0.67 -15.54 0.60
CA GLY A 104 -0.22 -16.69 0.60
C GLY A 104 -1.63 -16.32 0.12
N GLU A 105 -2.63 -16.74 0.88
CA GLU A 105 -4.05 -16.47 0.59
C GLU A 105 -4.52 -15.07 1.01
N THR A 106 -3.67 -14.27 1.65
CA THR A 106 -4.06 -12.94 2.13
C THR A 106 -4.30 -12.02 0.94
N PRO A 107 -5.52 -11.50 0.75
CA PRO A 107 -5.78 -10.58 -0.35
C PRO A 107 -4.98 -9.28 -0.17
N VAL A 108 -4.40 -8.78 -1.27
CA VAL A 108 -3.57 -7.58 -1.25
C VAL A 108 -4.13 -6.50 -2.17
N VAL A 109 -4.27 -5.29 -1.63
CA VAL A 109 -4.49 -4.07 -2.38
C VAL A 109 -3.18 -3.28 -2.40
N LEU A 110 -2.55 -3.19 -3.56
CA LEU A 110 -1.41 -2.31 -3.80
C LEU A 110 -1.92 -0.93 -4.22
N ALA A 111 -1.64 0.09 -3.41
CA ALA A 111 -2.02 1.48 -3.71
C ALA A 111 -1.03 2.48 -3.11
N ILE A 112 -0.66 3.50 -3.89
CA ILE A 112 0.38 4.48 -3.59
C ILE A 112 -0.16 5.53 -2.61
N PHE A 113 0.61 5.80 -1.55
CA PHE A 113 0.38 6.93 -0.65
C PHE A 113 1.10 8.18 -1.18
N PRO A 114 0.40 9.29 -1.49
CA PRO A 114 0.97 10.41 -2.27
C PRO A 114 1.81 11.40 -1.45
N SER A 115 1.92 11.24 -0.14
CA SER A 115 2.66 12.18 0.72
C SER A 115 4.16 12.18 0.39
N PRO A 116 4.87 13.32 0.50
CA PRO A 116 6.32 13.31 0.61
C PRO A 116 6.78 12.60 1.89
N MET A 117 7.95 11.97 1.83
CA MET A 117 8.62 11.36 2.98
C MET A 117 9.44 12.43 3.71
N LEU A 118 9.14 12.67 4.99
CA LEU A 118 9.84 13.70 5.78
C LEU A 118 11.12 13.18 6.48
N TYR A 119 11.32 11.86 6.54
CA TYR A 119 12.42 11.23 7.29
C TYR A 119 12.52 11.68 8.75
N ALA A 120 11.36 11.98 9.36
CA ALA A 120 11.28 12.69 10.64
C ALA A 120 11.00 11.82 11.87
N GLY A 121 10.95 10.47 11.75
CA GLY A 121 10.80 9.55 12.90
C GLY A 121 9.67 9.91 13.90
N PRO A 122 9.68 9.28 15.09
CA PRO A 122 9.07 9.84 16.30
C PRO A 122 9.82 11.07 16.82
#